data_AF-A0A151IDI9-F1
#
_entry.id   AF-A0A151IDI9-F1
#
_cell.length_a   1.000
_cell.length_b   1.000
_cell.length_c   1.000
_cell.angle_alpha   90.00
_cell.angle_beta   90.00
_cell.angle_gamma   90.00
#
_symmetry.space_group_name_H-M   'P 1'
#
loop_
_entity.id
_entity.type
_entity.pdbx_description
1 polymer ?
#
loop_
_entity_poly.entity_id
_entity_poly.type
_entity_poly.pdbx_seq_one_letter_code
_entity_poly.pdbx_strand_id
1 'polypeptide(L)'
;MFKDSRLPVVFRVAYLSHIGGWTARSCANSIFKKAANDEVFINFTFTGYKGKNVFKDLRFAKACEEAMAANPNFKLTQTIFKEAITEALRSSKQRLRNRQDVLYVENNNKNNSDETDNSNSNNSDETTDSNNEDDS
;
A
#
# COMPACT_ATOMS: atom_id res chain seq x y z
N MET A 1 -32.21 40.45 16.53
CA MET A 1 -30.97 40.33 15.74
C MET A 1 -30.34 38.97 16.06
N PHE A 2 -30.77 37.91 15.37
CA PHE A 2 -30.29 36.55 15.62
C PHE A 2 -28.88 36.43 15.04
N LYS A 3 -27.88 36.34 15.91
CA LYS A 3 -26.54 35.92 15.49
C LYS A 3 -26.66 34.46 15.11
N ASP A 4 -26.60 34.21 13.81
CA ASP A 4 -26.55 32.89 13.24
C ASP A 4 -25.27 32.19 13.73
N SER A 5 -25.36 31.52 14.88
CA SER A 5 -24.30 30.73 15.49
C SER A 5 -24.22 29.33 14.86
N ARG A 6 -24.37 29.26 13.53
CA ARG A 6 -23.96 28.09 12.75
C ARG A 6 -22.45 28.04 12.82
N LEU A 7 -21.93 27.41 13.89
CA LEU A 7 -20.61 26.82 13.89
C LEU A 7 -20.44 26.11 12.53
N PRO A 8 -19.32 26.30 11.81
CA PRO A 8 -19.10 25.56 10.58
C PRO A 8 -19.34 24.09 10.92
N VAL A 9 -20.28 23.45 10.22
CA VAL A 9 -20.54 22.02 10.40
C VAL A 9 -19.31 21.33 9.80
N VAL A 10 -18.25 21.27 10.60
CA VAL A 10 -17.02 20.57 10.29
C VAL A 10 -17.42 19.10 10.35
N PHE A 11 -17.72 18.50 9.19
CA PHE A 11 -17.97 17.07 9.07
C PHE A 11 -16.64 16.34 9.33
N ARG A 12 -16.19 16.39 10.59
CA ARG A 12 -15.04 15.62 11.05
C ARG A 12 -15.44 14.17 10.92
N VAL A 13 -14.75 13.45 10.05
CA VAL A 13 -14.76 12.01 10.11
C VAL A 13 -13.97 11.65 11.37
N ALA A 14 -14.66 11.54 12.51
CA ALA A 14 -14.05 11.38 13.83
C ALA A 14 -13.00 10.25 13.85
N TYR A 15 -13.25 9.20 13.05
CA TYR A 15 -12.31 8.11 12.85
C TYR A 15 -10.93 8.55 12.35
N LEU A 16 -10.83 9.49 11.41
CA LEU A 16 -9.55 9.94 10.84
C LEU A 16 -8.69 10.65 11.89
N SER A 17 -9.29 11.36 12.85
CA SER A 17 -8.57 12.00 13.94
C SER A 17 -7.92 11.00 14.90
N HIS A 18 -8.43 9.77 14.98
CA HIS A 18 -7.82 8.69 15.75
C HIS A 18 -6.69 7.98 14.98
N ILE A 19 -6.57 8.24 13.67
CA ILE A 19 -5.46 7.74 12.86
C ILE A 19 -4.27 8.67 13.07
N GLY A 20 -3.48 8.36 14.08
CA GLY A 20 -2.30 9.13 14.43
C GLY A 20 -1.11 8.93 13.49
N GLY A 21 0.02 9.45 13.95
CA GLY A 21 1.32 9.38 13.28
C GLY A 21 2.27 10.39 13.92
N TRP A 22 3.55 10.06 13.94
CA TRP A 22 4.60 10.95 14.46
C TRP A 22 4.96 12.06 13.47
N THR A 23 4.74 11.81 12.19
CA THR A 23 5.00 12.76 11.10
C THR A 23 3.78 12.88 10.20
N ALA A 24 3.63 14.02 9.53
CA ALA A 24 2.54 14.24 8.57
C ALA A 24 2.48 13.15 7.49
N ARG A 25 3.64 12.69 7.00
CA ARG A 25 3.74 11.61 6.00
C ARG A 25 3.22 10.28 6.54
N SER A 26 3.59 9.93 7.77
CA SER A 26 3.14 8.68 8.42
C SER A 26 1.64 8.72 8.70
N CYS A 27 1.15 9.87 9.17
CA CYS A 27 -0.27 10.12 9.41
C CYS A 27 -1.09 9.97 8.12
N ALA A 28 -0.71 10.69 7.05
CA ALA A 28 -1.38 10.62 5.75
C ALA A 28 -1.40 9.20 5.17
N ASN A 29 -0.27 8.48 5.24
CA ASN A 29 -0.22 7.09 4.78
C ASN A 29 -1.14 6.17 5.59
N SER A 30 -1.21 6.36 6.91
CA SER A 30 -2.08 5.58 7.78
C SER A 30 -3.55 5.85 7.48
N ILE A 31 -3.91 7.11 7.23
CA ILE A 31 -5.25 7.50 6.80
C ILE A 31 -5.60 6.76 5.50
N PHE A 32 -4.74 6.82 4.49
CA PHE A 32 -5.01 6.19 3.20
C PHE A 32 -5.14 4.67 3.31
N LYS A 33 -4.30 4.02 4.11
CA LYS A 33 -4.37 2.57 4.34
C LYS A 33 -5.67 2.11 5.01
N LYS A 34 -6.23 2.94 5.89
CA LYS A 34 -7.41 2.58 6.70
C LYS A 34 -8.73 3.08 6.12
N ALA A 35 -8.70 4.16 5.33
CA ALA A 35 -9.90 4.83 4.87
C ALA A 35 -10.50 4.24 3.59
N ALA A 36 -9.67 3.67 2.70
CA ALA A 36 -10.14 3.10 1.43
C ALA A 36 -9.14 2.11 0.83
N ASN A 37 -9.60 1.33 -0.15
CA ASN A 37 -8.74 0.46 -0.95
C ASN A 37 -7.82 1.27 -1.86
N ASP A 38 -6.59 0.78 -2.07
CA ASP A 38 -5.58 1.48 -2.89
C ASP A 38 -6.04 1.72 -4.35
N GLU A 39 -6.93 0.87 -4.88
CA GLU A 39 -7.53 1.01 -6.21
C GLU A 39 -8.26 2.33 -6.40
N VAL A 40 -8.92 2.84 -5.36
CA VAL A 40 -9.63 4.12 -5.41
C VAL A 40 -8.66 5.25 -5.75
N PHE A 41 -7.43 5.19 -5.25
CA PHE A 41 -6.44 6.26 -5.38
C PHE A 41 -5.65 6.23 -6.69
N ILE A 42 -5.80 5.20 -7.53
CA ILE A 42 -5.04 5.06 -8.79
C ILE A 42 -5.34 6.20 -9.79
N ASN A 43 -6.56 6.73 -9.73
CA ASN A 43 -7.06 7.74 -10.65
C ASN A 43 -6.90 9.17 -10.14
N PHE A 44 -6.26 9.35 -8.99
CA PHE A 44 -6.07 10.67 -8.38
C PHE A 44 -4.61 11.12 -8.37
N THR A 45 -4.40 12.41 -8.53
CA THR A 45 -3.16 13.12 -8.18
C THR A 45 -3.53 14.36 -7.37
N PHE A 46 -2.58 14.93 -6.62
CA PHE A 46 -2.91 16.06 -5.73
C PHE A 46 -3.54 17.23 -6.50
N THR A 47 -2.97 17.62 -7.64
CA THR A 47 -3.42 18.76 -8.46
C THR A 47 -4.17 18.38 -9.74
N GLY A 48 -4.33 17.09 -10.06
CA GLY A 48 -4.82 16.63 -11.38
C GLY A 48 -3.77 16.78 -12.47
N TYR A 49 -3.25 15.67 -12.99
CA TYR A 49 -2.22 15.68 -14.03
C TYR A 49 -2.30 14.41 -14.89
N LYS A 50 -1.96 14.49 -16.18
CA LYS A 50 -2.00 13.35 -17.13
C LYS A 50 -3.34 12.60 -17.13
N GLY A 51 -4.46 13.34 -17.21
CA GLY A 51 -5.81 12.76 -17.23
C GLY A 51 -6.26 12.15 -15.89
N LYS A 52 -5.54 12.40 -14.78
CA LYS A 52 -5.94 11.99 -13.43
C LYS A 52 -6.76 13.07 -12.75
N ASN A 53 -7.70 12.63 -11.91
CA ASN A 53 -8.59 13.49 -11.15
C ASN A 53 -7.85 14.25 -10.05
N VAL A 54 -8.35 15.45 -9.74
CA VAL A 54 -7.80 16.32 -8.70
C VAL A 54 -8.22 15.80 -7.32
N PHE A 55 -7.26 15.52 -6.45
CA PHE A 55 -7.54 15.06 -5.09
C PHE A 55 -7.88 16.21 -4.13
N LYS A 56 -7.16 17.34 -4.21
CA LYS A 56 -7.28 18.45 -3.25
C LYS A 56 -8.70 19.02 -3.13
N ASP A 57 -9.51 18.90 -4.19
CA ASP A 57 -10.87 19.44 -4.25
C ASP A 57 -11.91 18.47 -3.68
N LEU A 58 -11.50 17.25 -3.29
CA LEU A 58 -12.39 16.26 -2.71
C LEU A 58 -12.74 16.61 -1.26
N ARG A 59 -13.98 16.29 -0.86
CA ARG A 59 -14.40 16.30 0.56
C ARG A 59 -13.49 15.45 1.44
N PHE A 60 -12.97 14.34 0.89
CA PHE A 60 -12.02 13.48 1.60
C PHE A 60 -10.68 14.18 1.87
N ALA A 61 -10.18 14.99 0.94
CA ALA A 61 -8.95 15.75 1.15
C ALA A 61 -9.10 16.76 2.29
N LYS A 62 -10.24 17.47 2.34
CA LYS A 62 -10.55 18.37 3.45
C LYS A 62 -10.65 17.65 4.79
N ALA A 63 -11.28 16.47 4.83
CA ALA A 63 -11.35 15.65 6.03
C ALA A 63 -9.97 15.18 6.51
N CYS A 64 -9.07 14.82 5.58
CA CYS A 64 -7.68 14.50 5.89
C CYS A 64 -6.93 15.71 6.45
N GLU A 65 -7.09 16.89 5.84
CA GLU A 65 -6.45 18.13 6.30
C GLU A 65 -6.86 18.47 7.73
N GLU A 66 -8.16 18.44 8.02
CA GLU A 66 -8.69 18.70 9.36
C GLU A 66 -8.20 17.69 10.40
N ALA A 67 -8.18 16.39 10.05
CA ALA A 67 -7.68 15.34 10.94
C ALA A 67 -6.18 15.48 11.20
N MET A 68 -5.39 15.77 10.18
CA MET A 68 -3.94 15.97 10.30
C MET A 68 -3.60 17.26 11.05
N ALA A 69 -4.37 18.33 10.87
CA ALA A 69 -4.16 19.60 11.57
C ALA A 69 -4.48 19.49 13.08
N ALA A 70 -5.35 18.56 13.47
CA ALA A 70 -5.68 18.29 14.86
C ALA A 70 -4.63 17.41 15.59
N ASN A 71 -3.63 16.87 14.88
CA ASN A 71 -2.63 15.99 15.48
C ASN A 71 -1.58 16.79 16.27
N PRO A 72 -1.37 16.52 17.57
CA PRO A 72 -0.47 17.31 18.41
C PRO A 72 1.03 17.09 18.11
N ASN A 73 1.40 16.04 17.37
CA ASN A 73 2.80 15.66 17.15
C ASN A 73 3.52 16.53 16.11
N PHE A 74 2.78 17.27 15.28
CA PHE A 74 3.37 18.12 14.25
C PHE A 74 2.46 19.31 13.92
N LYS A 75 3.07 20.41 13.44
CA LYS A 75 2.32 21.55 12.91
C LYS A 75 2.07 21.37 11.42
N LEU A 76 0.81 21.31 11.02
CA LEU A 76 0.45 21.18 9.61
C LEU A 76 0.50 22.54 8.90
N THR A 77 1.26 22.61 7.81
CA THR A 77 1.21 23.71 6.83
C THR A 77 0.67 23.20 5.50
N GLN A 78 0.20 24.09 4.63
CA GLN A 78 -0.32 23.70 3.31
C GLN A 78 0.72 22.95 2.46
N THR A 79 2.00 23.36 2.55
CA THR A 79 3.11 22.67 1.87
C THR A 79 3.30 21.26 2.41
N ILE A 80 3.37 21.10 3.73
CA ILE A 80 3.53 19.79 4.37
C ILE A 80 2.34 18.87 4.06
N PHE A 81 1.13 19.42 4.07
CA PHE A 81 -0.08 18.68 3.72
C PHE A 81 -0.02 18.18 2.27
N LYS A 82 0.26 19.07 1.32
CA LYS A 82 0.43 18.71 -0.10
C LYS A 82 1.46 17.60 -0.29
N GLU A 83 2.62 17.73 0.32
CA GLU A 83 3.70 16.73 0.22
C GLU A 83 3.29 15.39 0.83
N ALA A 84 2.72 15.39 2.04
CA ALA A 84 2.29 14.19 2.74
C ALA A 84 1.21 13.42 1.96
N ILE A 85 0.21 14.13 1.42
CA ILE A 85 -0.85 13.53 0.61
C ILE A 85 -0.31 13.03 -0.73
N THR A 86 0.60 13.76 -1.37
CA THR A 86 1.23 13.33 -2.62
C THR A 86 2.01 12.03 -2.43
N GLU A 87 2.77 11.94 -1.34
CA GLU A 87 3.49 10.71 -0.97
C GLU A 87 2.55 9.57 -0.58
N ALA A 88 1.43 9.86 0.08
CA ALA A 88 0.41 8.85 0.39
C ALA A 88 -0.25 8.29 -0.88
N LEU A 89 -0.59 9.15 -1.85
CA LEU A 89 -1.10 8.75 -3.16
C LEU A 89 -0.08 7.90 -3.93
N ARG A 90 1.19 8.31 -3.96
CA ARG A 90 2.28 7.56 -4.58
C ARG A 90 2.46 6.19 -3.93
N SER A 91 2.47 6.16 -2.60
CA SER A 91 2.62 4.94 -1.80
C SER A 91 1.46 3.97 -2.01
N SER A 92 0.22 4.48 -2.13
CA SER A 92 -0.97 3.65 -2.41
C SER A 92 -0.88 2.99 -3.79
N LYS A 93 -0.43 3.74 -4.81
CA LYS A 93 -0.18 3.18 -6.15
C LYS A 93 0.93 2.13 -6.16
N GLN A 94 2.01 2.35 -5.39
CA GLN A 94 3.09 1.38 -5.27
C GLN A 94 2.61 0.09 -4.60
N ARG A 95 1.82 0.18 -3.52
CA ARG A 95 1.24 -1.01 -2.88
C ARG A 95 0.34 -1.81 -3.81
N LEU A 96 -0.42 -1.13 -4.66
CA LEU A 96 -1.25 -1.82 -5.66
C LEU A 96 -0.39 -2.56 -6.69
N ARG A 97 0.65 -1.92 -7.25
CA ARG A 97 1.59 -2.57 -8.17
C ARG A 97 2.26 -3.80 -7.55
N ASN A 98 2.80 -3.64 -6.34
CA ASN A 98 3.46 -4.75 -5.64
C ASN A 98 2.51 -5.95 -5.42
N ARG A 99 1.22 -5.69 -5.16
CA ARG A 99 0.22 -6.77 -5.04
C ARG A 99 -0.02 -7.50 -6.36
N GLN A 100 -0.06 -6.77 -7.47
CA GLN A 100 -0.19 -7.36 -8.80
C GLN A 100 1.04 -8.19 -9.17
N ASP A 101 2.24 -7.71 -8.87
CA ASP A 101 3.50 -8.41 -9.13
C ASP A 101 3.58 -9.73 -8.36
N VAL A 102 3.19 -9.73 -7.08
CA VAL A 102 3.16 -10.94 -6.26
C VAL A 102 2.18 -11.98 -6.81
N LEU A 103 0.97 -11.56 -7.22
CA LEU A 103 -0.02 -12.47 -7.79
C LEU A 103 0.44 -13.07 -9.12
N TYR A 104 1.13 -12.28 -9.95
CA TYR A 104 1.71 -12.77 -11.21
C TYR A 104 2.78 -13.85 -10.97
N VAL A 105 3.70 -13.61 -10.03
CA VAL A 105 4.75 -14.57 -9.67
C VAL A 105 4.16 -15.85 -9.07
N GLU A 106 3.16 -15.73 -8.20
CA GLU A 106 2.50 -16.89 -7.58
C GLU A 106 1.79 -17.78 -8.62
N ASN A 107 1.10 -17.18 -9.59
CA ASN A 107 0.43 -17.93 -10.66
C ASN A 107 1.42 -18.64 -11.59
N ASN A 108 2.55 -18.01 -11.93
CA ASN A 108 3.58 -18.66 -12.73
C ASN A 108 4.24 -19.84 -12.01
N ASN A 109 4.44 -19.75 -10.69
CA ASN A 109 5.01 -20.85 -9.92
C ASN A 109 4.05 -22.04 -9.77
N LYS A 110 2.74 -21.79 -9.63
CA LYS A 110 1.72 -22.87 -9.60
C LYS A 110 1.61 -23.61 -10.93
N ASN A 111 1.64 -22.89 -12.05
CA ASN A 111 1.59 -23.52 -13.37
C ASN A 111 2.83 -24.38 -13.66
N ASN A 112 3.98 -24.08 -13.05
CA ASN A 112 5.20 -24.89 -13.17
C ASN A 112 5.24 -26.10 -12.22
N SER A 113 4.43 -26.13 -11.15
CA SER A 113 4.37 -27.29 -10.23
C SER A 113 3.41 -28.38 -10.68
N ASP A 114 2.48 -28.08 -11.58
CA ASP A 114 1.50 -29.04 -12.10
C ASP A 114 2.04 -29.88 -13.29
N GLU A 115 3.28 -29.65 -13.75
CA GLU A 115 3.93 -30.41 -14.84
C GLU A 115 4.88 -31.53 -14.36
N THR A 116 5.01 -31.79 -13.05
CA THR A 116 5.82 -32.90 -12.52
C THR A 116 4.98 -33.94 -11.78
N ASP A 117 4.07 -34.59 -12.51
CA ASP A 117 3.56 -35.91 -12.15
C ASP A 117 3.48 -36.76 -13.43
N ASN A 118 4.64 -37.17 -13.95
CA ASN A 118 4.71 -38.34 -14.80
C ASN A 118 5.88 -39.22 -14.37
N SER A 119 5.49 -40.28 -13.67
CA SER A 119 6.30 -41.37 -13.15
C SER A 119 7.37 -41.83 -14.14
N ASN A 120 8.62 -41.94 -13.68
CA ASN A 120 9.50 -43.00 -14.18
C ASN A 120 10.25 -43.66 -13.03
N SER A 121 9.62 -44.71 -12.52
CA SER A 121 10.28 -45.76 -11.75
C SER A 121 11.35 -46.39 -12.62
N ASN A 122 12.62 -46.24 -12.25
CA ASN A 122 13.64 -47.23 -12.57
C ASN A 122 14.53 -47.40 -11.33
N ASN A 123 14.26 -48.47 -10.60
CA ASN A 123 15.25 -49.16 -9.78
C ASN A 123 16.37 -49.64 -10.71
N SER A 124 17.61 -49.30 -10.34
CA SER A 124 18.73 -50.23 -10.44
C SER A 124 19.81 -49.76 -9.47
N ASP A 125 19.94 -50.52 -8.39
CA ASP A 125 21.16 -50.66 -7.60
C ASP A 125 22.36 -50.80 -8.55
N GLU A 126 23.37 -49.95 -8.38
CA GLU A 126 24.74 -50.34 -8.68
C GLU A 126 25.67 -49.63 -7.70
N THR A 127 26.15 -50.43 -6.74
CA THR A 127 27.09 -50.09 -5.69
C THR A 127 28.45 -49.70 -6.29
N THR A 128 28.97 -48.53 -5.91
CA THR A 128 30.34 -48.12 -6.23
C THR A 128 31.38 -48.79 -5.32
N ASP A 129 32.38 -49.37 -6.00
CA ASP A 129 33.80 -49.47 -5.67
C ASP A 129 34.26 -50.06 -4.33
N SER A 130 35.11 -51.10 -4.43
CA SER A 130 36.42 -51.12 -3.78
C SER A 130 37.33 -52.20 -4.38
N ASN A 131 38.54 -51.75 -4.73
CA ASN A 131 39.62 -52.45 -5.39
C ASN A 131 40.22 -53.61 -4.56
N ASN A 132 40.39 -54.76 -5.21
CA ASN A 132 41.52 -55.69 -5.04
C ASN A 132 42.79 -54.97 -5.55
N GLU A 133 44.03 -55.09 -5.07
CA GLU A 133 44.82 -56.13 -4.43
C GLU A 133 46.07 -55.38 -3.88
N ASP A 134 46.55 -55.70 -2.68
CA ASP A 134 47.96 -55.48 -2.30
C ASP A 134 48.31 -56.58 -1.29
N ASP A 135 48.90 -57.65 -1.81
CA ASP A 135 49.48 -58.75 -1.03
C ASP A 135 50.85 -59.05 -1.65
N SER A 136 51.93 -58.54 -1.02
CA SER A 136 53.31 -59.07 -0.94
C SER A 136 54.32 -57.98 -0.57
#